data_AF-A0A8H3BSM3-F1
#
_entry.id   AF-A0A8H3BSM3-F1
#
_cell.length_a   1.000
_cell.length_b   1.000
_cell.length_c   1.000
_cell.angle_alpha   90.00
_cell.angle_beta   90.00
_cell.angle_gamma   90.00
#
_symmetry.space_group_name_H-M   'P 1'
#
loop_
_entity.id
_entity.type
_entity.pdbx_description
1 polymer ?
#
loop_
_entity_poly.entity_id
_entity_poly.type
_entity_poly.pdbx_seq_one_letter_code
_entity_poly.pdbx_strand_id
1 'polypeptide(L)'
;MEVQSSLPAGPIVVIDALDECDNDINIGHILELILSTNNTLPIRFLLSSRPETGITRKLTGRMDGQDEARLVLHQIHLEYVRADIEAFMRYELRDIPLTEEQWSSILDDRGVLFIYASTICDYIKQAYETETLNEALRVVTDSALTPIDELYSKILTSALRRLKMNPLNLTRMRSLLDTVTCSLQPMTLGTLSAIVDLEGPQQANALLRPLRSILEVNEFYGIVAILHASFPKFILSPNRALAFHCNQATQHATMADACLRIINISDSKFNICLLSSSHLLDEVQDLDQRVKQVISPALVYACRYRSTHLRLGEYRVEQIDCDRNFSPRDCYYGWRS
;
A
#
# COMPACT_ATOMS: atom_id res chain seq x y z
N MET A 1 48.93 5.12 10.94
CA MET A 1 48.11 5.45 12.11
C MET A 1 48.39 6.92 12.48
N GLU A 2 48.01 7.86 11.60
CA GLU A 2 48.29 9.31 11.77
C GLU A 2 47.04 10.18 11.49
N VAL A 3 45.89 9.56 11.20
CA VAL A 3 44.64 10.29 10.86
C VAL A 3 43.74 10.49 12.10
N GLN A 4 44.03 9.83 13.23
CA GLN A 4 43.22 9.92 14.45
C GLN A 4 43.34 11.29 15.16
N SER A 5 44.42 12.05 14.94
CA SER A 5 44.65 13.35 15.60
C SER A 5 44.26 14.57 14.76
N SER A 6 43.80 14.38 13.52
CA SER A 6 43.45 15.47 12.59
C SER A 6 41.94 15.65 12.38
N LEU A 7 41.12 14.70 12.84
CA LEU A 7 39.66 14.81 12.76
C LEU A 7 39.11 15.47 14.02
N PRO A 8 38.18 16.44 13.92
CA PRO A 8 37.49 17.00 15.08
C PRO A 8 36.82 15.88 15.90
N ALA A 9 36.55 16.10 17.18
CA ALA A 9 35.96 15.08 18.03
C ALA A 9 34.55 14.69 17.53
N GLY A 10 34.38 13.46 17.05
CA GLY A 10 33.09 12.83 16.77
C GLY A 10 32.34 13.30 15.52
N PRO A 11 32.96 13.43 14.32
CA PRO A 11 32.27 13.75 13.07
C PRO A 11 31.06 12.85 12.84
N ILE A 12 29.98 13.45 12.35
CA ILE A 12 28.78 12.75 11.88
C ILE A 12 28.78 12.82 10.36
N VAL A 13 28.70 11.66 9.71
CA VAL A 13 28.49 11.55 8.27
C VAL A 13 27.03 11.21 8.04
N VAL A 14 26.33 12.08 7.32
CA VAL A 14 24.93 11.87 6.91
C VAL A 14 24.95 11.35 5.48
N ILE A 15 24.38 10.17 5.25
CA ILE A 15 24.13 9.62 3.93
C ILE A 15 22.63 9.66 3.70
N ASP A 16 22.20 10.57 2.84
CA ASP A 16 20.80 10.74 2.50
C ASP A 16 20.41 9.84 1.31
N ALA A 17 19.20 9.29 1.35
CA ALA A 17 18.57 8.50 0.30
C ALA A 17 19.45 7.38 -0.28
N LEU A 18 20.00 6.52 0.59
CA LEU A 18 20.95 5.45 0.19
C LEU A 18 20.41 4.54 -0.94
N ASP A 19 19.10 4.34 -1.00
CA ASP A 19 18.41 3.55 -2.03
C ASP A 19 18.32 4.22 -3.41
N GLU A 20 18.66 5.51 -3.55
CA GLU A 20 18.75 6.18 -4.85
C GLU A 20 20.09 5.90 -5.56
N CYS A 21 21.00 5.14 -4.94
CA CYS A 21 22.23 4.69 -5.59
C CYS A 21 21.92 3.62 -6.65
N ASP A 22 22.39 3.81 -7.88
CA ASP A 22 22.07 2.99 -9.06
C ASP A 22 22.55 1.51 -9.03
N ASN A 23 23.06 1.00 -7.90
CA ASN A 23 23.61 -0.35 -7.83
C ASN A 23 23.48 -1.00 -6.44
N ASP A 24 22.58 -1.97 -6.32
CA ASP A 24 22.37 -2.82 -5.14
C ASP A 24 23.65 -3.46 -4.62
N ILE A 25 24.59 -3.81 -5.50
CA ILE A 25 25.89 -4.39 -5.12
C ILE A 25 26.74 -3.35 -4.40
N ASN A 26 26.75 -2.11 -4.90
CA ASN A 26 27.51 -1.01 -4.29
C ASN A 26 26.89 -0.58 -2.96
N ILE A 27 25.56 -0.46 -2.90
CA ILE A 27 24.83 -0.25 -1.64
C ILE A 27 25.21 -1.35 -0.64
N GLY A 28 25.26 -2.59 -1.12
CA GLY A 28 25.68 -3.74 -0.35
C GLY A 28 27.08 -3.59 0.24
N HIS A 29 28.07 -3.15 -0.54
CA HIS A 29 29.43 -2.91 -0.08
C HIS A 29 29.53 -1.71 0.88
N ILE A 30 28.79 -0.64 0.64
CA ILE A 30 28.73 0.54 1.53
C ILE A 30 28.20 0.11 2.90
N LEU A 31 27.08 -0.61 2.93
CA LEU A 31 26.51 -1.14 4.16
C LEU A 31 27.47 -2.11 4.85
N GLU A 32 28.15 -2.99 4.10
CA GLU A 32 29.17 -3.85 4.69
C GLU A 32 30.33 -3.05 5.29
N LEU A 33 30.83 -2.01 4.64
CA LEU A 33 31.91 -1.17 5.18
C LEU A 33 31.48 -0.44 6.46
N ILE A 34 30.27 0.14 6.46
CA ILE A 34 29.73 0.88 7.62
C ILE A 34 29.40 -0.06 8.78
N LEU A 35 28.94 -1.29 8.49
CA LEU A 35 28.50 -2.26 9.50
C LEU A 35 29.59 -3.27 9.91
N SER A 36 30.67 -3.43 9.13
CA SER A 36 31.78 -4.36 9.39
C SER A 36 32.76 -3.88 10.45
N THR A 37 32.63 -2.65 10.91
CA THR A 37 33.61 -2.03 11.80
C THR A 37 33.47 -2.58 13.22
N ASN A 38 34.29 -3.60 13.53
CA ASN A 38 34.58 -4.02 14.90
C ASN A 38 35.43 -2.93 15.60
N ASN A 39 34.77 -1.83 15.98
CA ASN A 39 35.24 -0.68 16.77
C ASN A 39 36.38 0.23 16.21
N THR A 40 36.34 1.51 16.64
CA THR A 40 37.42 2.54 16.73
C THR A 40 37.48 3.71 15.72
N LEU A 41 36.56 3.84 14.77
CA LEU A 41 36.47 5.13 14.03
C LEU A 41 35.69 6.15 14.89
N PRO A 42 36.20 7.37 15.11
CA PRO A 42 35.48 8.42 15.83
C PRO A 42 34.39 9.04 14.96
N ILE A 43 33.77 8.27 14.05
CA ILE A 43 32.80 8.73 13.07
C ILE A 43 31.45 8.06 13.37
N ARG A 44 30.40 8.85 13.48
CA ARG A 44 29.02 8.37 13.57
C ARG A 44 28.36 8.48 12.20
N PHE A 45 27.60 7.48 11.80
CA PHE A 45 26.87 7.49 10.53
C PHE A 45 25.38 7.64 10.81
N LEU A 46 24.73 8.58 10.12
CA LEU A 46 23.28 8.68 10.04
C LEU A 46 22.89 8.35 8.59
N LEU A 47 22.05 7.34 8.42
CA LEU A 47 21.63 6.83 7.12
C LEU A 47 20.12 7.04 6.97
N SER A 48 19.69 7.64 5.87
CA SER A 48 18.28 7.62 5.46
C SER A 48 18.12 6.73 4.23
N SER A 49 17.03 5.96 4.19
CA SER A 49 16.69 5.12 3.05
C SER A 49 15.24 4.65 3.09
N ARG A 50 14.65 4.36 1.93
CA ARG A 50 13.41 3.57 1.82
C ARG A 50 13.63 2.15 2.37
N PRO A 51 12.57 1.46 2.86
CA PRO A 51 12.69 0.13 3.46
C PRO A 51 12.85 -0.98 2.42
N GLU A 52 13.86 -0.87 1.55
CA GLU A 52 14.17 -1.86 0.53
C GLU A 52 14.75 -3.12 1.17
N THR A 53 14.26 -4.30 0.77
CA THR A 53 14.56 -5.57 1.46
C THR A 53 16.05 -5.89 1.55
N GLY A 54 16.86 -5.48 0.56
CA GLY A 54 18.32 -5.67 0.58
C GLY A 54 19.00 -4.84 1.68
N ILE A 55 18.59 -3.59 1.82
CA ILE A 55 19.07 -2.63 2.83
C ILE A 55 18.59 -3.06 4.21
N THR A 56 17.27 -3.29 4.37
CA THR A 56 16.66 -3.69 5.64
C THR A 56 17.28 -4.95 6.21
N ARG A 57 17.52 -5.98 5.39
CA ARG A 57 18.12 -7.25 5.84
C ARG A 57 19.55 -7.09 6.33
N LYS A 58 20.35 -6.27 5.65
CA LYS A 58 21.75 -6.00 6.05
C LYS A 58 21.81 -5.21 7.35
N LEU A 59 20.88 -4.28 7.56
CA LEU A 59 20.77 -3.50 8.80
C LEU A 59 20.27 -4.35 9.98
N THR A 60 19.27 -5.22 9.79
CA THR A 60 18.71 -6.04 10.89
C THR A 60 19.56 -7.25 11.28
N GLY A 61 20.33 -7.81 10.34
CA GLY A 61 21.09 -9.05 10.56
C GLY A 61 22.27 -8.98 11.55
N ARG A 62 22.58 -7.80 12.12
CA ARG A 62 23.68 -7.60 13.09
C ARG A 62 23.28 -6.92 14.39
N MET A 63 22.06 -6.40 14.52
CA MET A 63 21.64 -5.71 15.74
C MET A 63 21.29 -6.76 16.80
N ASP A 64 22.31 -7.30 17.46
CA ASP A 64 22.20 -8.20 18.61
C ASP A 64 21.67 -7.40 19.81
N GLY A 65 20.38 -7.05 19.77
CA GLY A 65 19.65 -6.37 20.85
C GLY A 65 19.69 -4.84 20.89
N GLN A 66 20.15 -4.14 19.83
CA GLN A 66 20.07 -2.67 19.75
C GLN A 66 19.02 -2.19 18.73
N ASP A 67 17.75 -2.49 18.96
CA ASP A 67 16.65 -1.94 18.14
C ASP A 67 16.56 -0.39 18.18
N GLU A 68 17.23 0.27 19.13
CA GLU A 68 17.17 1.73 19.35
C GLU A 68 17.85 2.60 18.26
N ALA A 69 18.72 2.03 17.41
CA ALA A 69 19.43 2.81 16.38
C ALA A 69 18.62 3.01 15.08
N ARG A 70 17.43 2.43 14.98
CA ARG A 70 16.61 2.45 13.77
C ARG A 70 15.32 3.25 14.03
N LEU A 71 15.23 4.42 13.42
CA LEU A 71 13.98 5.19 13.37
C LEU A 71 13.21 4.83 12.10
N VAL A 72 12.05 4.18 12.25
CA VAL A 72 11.15 3.89 11.13
C VAL A 72 10.13 5.02 11.02
N LEU A 73 10.37 5.96 10.11
CA LEU A 73 9.57 7.17 10.00
C LEU A 73 8.08 6.91 9.66
N HIS A 74 7.75 5.80 9.00
CA HIS A 74 6.35 5.44 8.71
C HIS A 74 5.63 4.75 9.89
N GLN A 75 6.30 4.51 11.02
CA GLN A 75 5.69 4.01 12.25
C GLN A 75 5.37 5.14 13.25
N ILE A 76 5.66 6.40 12.87
CA ILE A 76 5.25 7.58 13.64
C ILE A 76 3.72 7.67 13.61
N HIS A 77 3.11 7.97 14.76
CA HIS A 77 1.66 8.10 14.87
C HIS A 77 1.16 9.14 13.87
N LEU A 78 0.14 8.78 13.09
CA LEU A 78 -0.39 9.62 12.00
C LEU A 78 -0.81 11.02 12.48
N GLU A 79 -1.20 11.14 13.75
CA GLU A 79 -1.54 12.42 14.38
C GLU A 79 -0.34 13.39 14.46
N TYR A 80 0.87 12.89 14.76
CA TYR A 80 2.08 13.73 14.76
C TYR A 80 2.45 14.18 13.36
N VAL A 81 2.38 13.27 12.38
CA VAL A 81 2.65 13.59 10.98
C VAL A 81 1.67 14.65 10.46
N ARG A 82 0.39 14.56 10.84
CA ARG A 82 -0.63 15.57 10.50
C ARG A 82 -0.32 16.92 11.13
N ALA A 83 0.04 16.94 12.41
CA ALA A 83 0.39 18.18 13.11
C ALA A 83 1.63 18.86 12.49
N ASP A 84 2.67 18.10 12.15
CA ASP A 84 3.87 18.66 11.52
C ASP A 84 3.59 19.15 10.09
N ILE A 85 2.75 18.46 9.33
CA ILE A 85 2.29 18.90 8.01
C ILE A 85 1.47 20.19 8.13
N GLU A 86 0.55 20.28 9.08
CA GLU A 86 -0.21 21.50 9.33
C GLU A 86 0.73 22.66 9.68
N ALA A 87 1.68 22.45 10.59
CA ALA A 87 2.65 23.46 10.98
C ALA A 87 3.49 23.94 9.78
N PHE A 88 3.94 23.00 8.94
CA PHE A 88 4.66 23.30 7.71
C PHE A 88 3.80 24.12 6.73
N MET A 89 2.56 23.70 6.45
CA MET A 89 1.69 24.41 5.51
C MET A 89 1.34 25.81 6.01
N ARG A 90 1.04 25.97 7.30
CA ARG A 90 0.80 27.27 7.94
C ARG A 90 2.02 28.18 7.85
N TYR A 91 3.22 27.64 8.01
CA TYR A 91 4.46 28.40 7.84
C TYR A 91 4.71 28.81 6.39
N GLU A 92 4.48 27.91 5.44
CA GLU A 92 4.69 28.16 4.01
C GLU A 92 3.69 29.18 3.45
N LEU A 93 2.42 29.12 3.85
CA LEU A 93 1.35 29.99 3.38
C LEU A 93 1.07 31.18 4.31
N ARG A 94 1.99 31.49 5.23
CA ARG A 94 1.82 32.56 6.24
C ARG A 94 1.49 33.94 5.67
N ASP A 95 1.89 34.19 4.43
CA ASP A 95 1.69 35.47 3.74
C ASP A 95 0.37 35.52 2.94
N ILE A 96 -0.40 34.42 2.94
CA ILE A 96 -1.69 34.30 2.26
C ILE A 96 -2.82 34.31 3.31
N PRO A 97 -3.81 35.21 3.20
CA PRO A 97 -4.83 35.39 4.22
C PRO A 97 -5.94 34.33 4.14
N LEU A 98 -5.63 33.10 4.55
CA LEU A 98 -6.56 31.97 4.61
C LEU A 98 -7.45 32.02 5.86
N THR A 99 -8.74 31.74 5.72
CA THR A 99 -9.67 31.57 6.86
C THR A 99 -9.53 30.17 7.49
N GLU A 100 -10.01 29.98 8.71
CA GLU A 100 -9.97 28.66 9.36
C GLU A 100 -10.84 27.62 8.62
N GLU A 101 -11.93 28.03 7.97
CA GLU A 101 -12.71 27.13 7.10
C GLU A 101 -11.89 26.69 5.87
N GLN A 102 -11.12 27.60 5.28
CA GLN A 102 -10.23 27.29 4.16
C GLN A 102 -9.07 26.39 4.60
N TRP A 103 -8.47 26.66 5.75
CA TRP A 103 -7.47 25.77 6.39
C TRP A 103 -8.03 24.38 6.59
N SER A 104 -9.22 24.27 7.17
CA SER A 104 -9.89 22.99 7.33
C SER A 104 -10.06 22.29 5.99
N SER A 105 -10.41 23.00 4.92
CA SER A 105 -10.64 22.40 3.59
C SER A 105 -9.37 21.87 2.90
N ILE A 106 -8.21 22.49 3.13
CA ILE A 106 -6.92 22.08 2.55
C ILE A 106 -6.19 21.07 3.44
N LEU A 107 -6.47 21.07 4.74
CA LEU A 107 -5.94 20.09 5.70
C LEU A 107 -6.82 18.84 5.82
N ASP A 108 -8.04 18.84 5.25
CA ASP A 108 -9.00 17.74 5.40
C ASP A 108 -8.49 16.46 4.73
N ASP A 109 -8.01 15.52 5.55
CA ASP A 109 -7.78 14.08 5.33
C ASP A 109 -6.94 13.67 4.09
N ARG A 110 -6.25 14.62 3.46
CA ARG A 110 -5.68 14.44 2.11
C ARG A 110 -4.16 14.49 2.04
N GLY A 111 -3.41 14.33 3.12
CA GLY A 111 -1.96 14.19 2.98
C GLY A 111 -1.21 13.87 4.25
N VAL A 112 -0.58 12.70 4.29
CA VAL A 112 0.37 12.30 5.35
C VAL A 112 1.83 12.35 4.85
N LEU A 113 2.07 13.07 3.76
CA LEU A 113 3.38 13.20 3.13
C LEU A 113 3.73 14.66 2.92
N PHE A 114 4.93 15.06 3.36
CA PHE A 114 5.43 16.42 3.19
C PHE A 114 5.52 16.87 1.73
N ILE A 115 5.82 15.95 0.80
CA ILE A 115 5.86 16.28 -0.63
C ILE A 115 4.50 16.76 -1.16
N TYR A 116 3.40 16.28 -0.58
CA TYR A 116 2.06 16.74 -0.92
C TYR A 116 1.81 18.13 -0.36
N ALA A 117 2.13 18.33 0.92
CA ALA A 117 2.00 19.60 1.59
C ALA A 117 2.77 20.70 0.86
N SER A 118 4.04 20.44 0.49
CA SER A 118 4.88 21.40 -0.22
C SER A 118 4.32 21.75 -1.60
N THR A 119 3.86 20.72 -2.32
CA THR A 119 3.29 20.87 -3.66
C THR A 119 2.00 21.70 -3.66
N ILE A 120 1.12 21.50 -2.67
CA ILE A 120 -0.05 22.38 -2.48
C ILE A 120 0.40 23.80 -2.18
N CYS A 121 1.36 23.97 -1.28
CA CYS A 121 1.80 25.31 -0.89
C CYS A 121 2.36 26.08 -2.08
N ASP A 122 3.23 25.44 -2.87
CA ASP A 122 3.79 26.03 -4.09
C ASP A 122 2.70 26.39 -5.10
N TYR A 123 1.73 25.50 -5.29
CA TYR A 123 0.60 25.76 -6.18
C TYR A 123 -0.24 26.95 -5.73
N ILE A 124 -0.64 27.01 -4.46
CA ILE A 124 -1.46 28.11 -3.92
C ILE A 124 -0.71 29.43 -4.05
N LYS A 125 0.60 29.46 -3.73
CA LYS A 125 1.43 30.66 -3.90
C LYS A 125 1.41 31.15 -5.34
N GLN A 126 1.68 30.26 -6.30
CA GLN A 126 1.71 30.61 -7.73
C GLN A 126 0.35 31.05 -8.25
N ALA A 127 -0.72 30.33 -7.90
CA ALA A 127 -2.06 30.68 -8.34
C ALA A 127 -2.53 32.02 -7.74
N TYR A 128 -2.20 32.30 -6.48
CA TYR A 128 -2.56 33.55 -5.80
C TYR A 128 -1.85 34.79 -6.37
N GLU A 129 -0.76 34.63 -7.12
CA GLU A 129 -0.13 35.74 -7.84
C GLU A 129 -0.98 36.24 -9.01
N THR A 130 -1.83 35.39 -9.59
CA THR A 130 -2.58 35.70 -10.84
C THR A 130 -4.09 35.56 -10.72
N GLU A 131 -4.59 34.84 -9.74
CA GLU A 131 -6.00 34.48 -9.55
C GLU A 131 -6.52 34.91 -8.18
N THR A 132 -7.84 34.87 -7.97
CA THR A 132 -8.40 35.09 -6.64
C THR A 132 -8.09 33.91 -5.71
N LEU A 133 -8.00 34.17 -4.40
CA LEU A 133 -7.74 33.13 -3.40
C LEU A 133 -8.73 31.96 -3.49
N ASN A 134 -10.01 32.24 -3.75
CA ASN A 134 -11.01 31.20 -3.89
C ASN A 134 -10.81 30.35 -5.14
N GLU A 135 -10.30 30.92 -6.24
CA GLU A 135 -9.97 30.16 -7.47
C GLU A 135 -8.75 29.26 -7.25
N ALA A 136 -7.70 29.81 -6.66
CA ALA A 136 -6.49 29.07 -6.28
C ALA A 136 -6.82 27.89 -5.36
N LEU A 137 -7.67 28.12 -4.35
CA LEU A 137 -8.11 27.05 -3.44
C LEU A 137 -9.03 26.05 -4.11
N ARG A 138 -9.89 26.50 -5.05
CA ARG A 138 -10.85 25.62 -5.73
C ARG A 138 -10.14 24.47 -6.42
N VAL A 139 -9.01 24.68 -7.08
CA VAL A 139 -8.26 23.61 -7.76
C VAL A 139 -7.70 22.58 -6.79
N VAL A 140 -7.22 23.02 -5.63
CA VAL A 140 -6.73 22.14 -4.55
C VAL A 140 -7.89 21.33 -3.95
N THR A 141 -9.06 21.94 -3.81
CA THR A 141 -10.24 21.30 -3.19
C THR A 141 -11.05 20.42 -4.17
N ASP A 142 -11.14 20.80 -5.46
CA ASP A 142 -12.01 20.18 -6.49
C ASP A 142 -11.39 18.98 -7.23
N SER A 143 -10.16 18.55 -6.91
CA SER A 143 -9.54 17.32 -7.44
C SER A 143 -9.34 17.26 -8.97
N ALA A 144 -9.64 18.33 -9.70
CA ALA A 144 -9.47 18.42 -11.14
C ALA A 144 -8.01 18.81 -11.46
N LEU A 145 -7.17 17.79 -11.66
CA LEU A 145 -5.76 17.90 -12.08
C LEU A 145 -4.85 18.61 -11.08
N THR A 146 -4.82 18.05 -9.87
CA THR A 146 -3.84 18.40 -8.84
C THR A 146 -2.43 17.96 -9.25
N PRO A 147 -1.34 18.67 -8.88
CA PRO A 147 0.02 18.21 -9.17
C PRO A 147 0.38 16.84 -8.54
N ILE A 148 -0.44 16.35 -7.62
CA ILE A 148 -0.39 14.96 -7.12
C ILE A 148 -0.62 13.91 -8.24
N ASP A 149 -1.37 14.26 -9.28
CA ASP A 149 -1.65 13.37 -10.42
C ASP A 149 -0.39 13.15 -11.23
N GLU A 150 0.43 14.19 -11.35
CA GLU A 150 1.74 14.12 -11.98
C GLU A 150 2.69 13.26 -11.14
N LEU A 151 2.68 13.42 -9.81
CA LEU A 151 3.45 12.58 -8.90
C LEU A 151 3.05 11.10 -9.01
N TYR A 152 1.75 10.79 -8.95
CA TYR A 152 1.26 9.42 -9.14
C TYR A 152 1.61 8.89 -10.52
N SER A 153 1.49 9.70 -11.57
CA SER A 153 1.89 9.33 -12.93
C SER A 153 3.39 9.04 -13.05
N LYS A 154 4.24 9.81 -12.36
CA LYS A 154 5.70 9.57 -12.29
C LYS A 154 6.02 8.29 -11.54
N ILE A 155 5.39 8.05 -10.39
CA ILE A 155 5.53 6.81 -9.60
C ILE A 155 5.13 5.60 -10.46
N LEU A 156 3.95 5.64 -11.06
CA LEU A 156 3.43 4.55 -11.89
C LEU A 156 4.25 4.37 -13.17
N THR A 157 4.76 5.44 -13.78
CA THR A 157 5.70 5.34 -14.91
C THR A 157 6.99 4.68 -14.50
N SER A 158 7.57 5.04 -13.35
CA SER A 158 8.79 4.41 -12.85
C SER A 158 8.57 2.92 -12.57
N ALA A 159 7.50 2.59 -11.85
CA ALA A 159 7.17 1.22 -11.50
C ALA A 159 6.80 0.36 -12.73
N LEU A 160 5.91 0.83 -13.61
CA LEU A 160 5.35 0.00 -14.69
C LEU A 160 6.11 0.10 -16.02
N ARG A 161 6.96 1.12 -16.23
CA ARG A 161 7.65 1.32 -17.53
C ARG A 161 9.17 1.29 -17.45
N ARG A 162 9.79 1.60 -16.30
CA ARG A 162 11.26 1.66 -16.18
C ARG A 162 11.90 0.37 -15.64
N LEU A 163 11.12 -0.55 -15.06
CA LEU A 163 11.65 -1.80 -14.56
C LEU A 163 12.02 -2.75 -15.71
N LYS A 164 13.18 -3.41 -15.62
CA LYS A 164 13.60 -4.55 -16.47
C LYS A 164 12.76 -5.82 -16.22
N MET A 165 11.50 -5.64 -15.84
CA MET A 165 10.58 -6.71 -15.47
C MET A 165 9.97 -7.30 -16.74
N ASN A 166 9.78 -8.62 -16.77
CA ASN A 166 9.17 -9.27 -17.93
C ASN A 166 7.69 -8.82 -18.12
N PRO A 167 7.15 -8.89 -19.34
CA PRO A 167 5.79 -8.41 -19.62
C PRO A 167 4.71 -9.07 -18.76
N LEU A 168 4.82 -10.37 -18.48
CA LEU A 168 3.87 -11.10 -17.65
C LEU A 168 3.81 -10.54 -16.21
N ASN A 169 4.97 -10.24 -15.63
CA ASN A 169 5.06 -9.68 -14.28
C ASN A 169 4.58 -8.22 -14.23
N LEU A 170 4.73 -7.44 -15.32
CA LEU A 170 4.10 -6.12 -15.43
C LEU A 170 2.57 -6.23 -15.42
N THR A 171 2.01 -7.19 -16.17
CA THR A 171 0.55 -7.47 -16.13
C THR A 171 0.12 -7.88 -14.73
N ARG A 172 0.84 -8.79 -14.06
CA ARG A 172 0.53 -9.22 -12.69
C ARG A 172 0.61 -8.08 -11.67
N MET A 173 1.64 -7.24 -11.76
CA MET A 173 1.78 -6.05 -10.91
C MET A 173 0.63 -5.08 -11.12
N ARG A 174 0.22 -4.88 -12.38
CA ARG A 174 -0.95 -4.06 -12.72
C ARG A 174 -2.23 -4.65 -12.13
N SER A 175 -2.47 -5.94 -12.31
CA SER A 175 -3.62 -6.64 -11.73
C SER A 175 -3.65 -6.52 -10.21
N LEU A 176 -2.51 -6.67 -9.51
CA LEU A 176 -2.43 -6.46 -8.06
C LEU A 176 -2.85 -5.04 -7.66
N LEU A 177 -2.33 -4.01 -8.34
CA LEU A 177 -2.67 -2.62 -8.05
C LEU A 177 -4.16 -2.35 -8.25
N ASP A 178 -4.72 -2.82 -9.37
CA ASP A 178 -6.15 -2.66 -9.69
C ASP A 178 -7.03 -3.44 -8.69
N THR A 179 -6.60 -4.64 -8.27
CA THR A 179 -7.26 -5.45 -7.23
C THR A 179 -7.24 -4.77 -5.87
N VAL A 180 -6.12 -4.20 -5.45
CA VAL A 180 -6.03 -3.45 -4.18
C VAL A 180 -6.95 -2.23 -4.23
N THR A 181 -6.96 -1.52 -5.36
CA THR A 181 -7.80 -0.33 -5.58
C THR A 181 -9.29 -0.63 -5.51
N CYS A 182 -9.74 -1.72 -6.13
CA CYS A 182 -11.15 -2.11 -6.18
C CYS A 182 -11.55 -3.07 -5.04
N SER A 183 -10.69 -3.26 -4.04
CA SER A 183 -10.97 -4.13 -2.91
C SER A 183 -12.06 -3.53 -2.01
N LEU A 184 -13.04 -4.35 -1.63
CA LEU A 184 -14.11 -3.94 -0.70
C LEU A 184 -13.69 -3.97 0.78
N GLN A 185 -12.52 -4.54 1.04
CA GLN A 185 -11.82 -4.50 2.32
C GLN A 185 -10.31 -4.70 2.07
N PRO A 186 -9.43 -4.15 2.91
CA PRO A 186 -8.00 -4.44 2.84
C PRO A 186 -7.73 -5.94 2.88
N MET A 187 -6.75 -6.38 2.08
CA MET A 187 -6.47 -7.80 1.88
C MET A 187 -5.03 -8.12 2.26
N THR A 188 -4.81 -9.33 2.76
CA THR A 188 -3.46 -9.84 2.96
C THR A 188 -2.78 -10.10 1.61
N LEU A 189 -1.45 -10.11 1.59
CA LEU A 189 -0.67 -10.58 0.44
C LEU A 189 -1.11 -11.97 -0.06
N GLY A 190 -1.50 -12.86 0.86
CA GLY A 190 -2.00 -14.20 0.54
C GLY A 190 -3.34 -14.15 -0.21
N THR A 191 -4.27 -13.34 0.29
CA THR A 191 -5.57 -13.12 -0.37
C THR A 191 -5.38 -12.51 -1.76
N LEU A 192 -4.52 -11.50 -1.89
CA LEU A 192 -4.19 -10.88 -3.18
C LEU A 192 -3.58 -11.89 -4.16
N SER A 193 -2.65 -12.73 -3.69
CA SER A 193 -2.07 -13.78 -4.54
C SER A 193 -3.13 -14.77 -5.04
N ALA A 194 -4.11 -15.14 -4.22
CA ALA A 194 -5.17 -16.06 -4.65
C ALA A 194 -6.11 -15.41 -5.69
N ILE A 195 -6.45 -14.14 -5.52
CA ILE A 195 -7.34 -13.42 -6.45
C ILE A 195 -6.67 -13.22 -7.81
N VAL A 196 -5.39 -12.81 -7.82
CA VAL A 196 -4.62 -12.52 -9.05
C VAL A 196 -3.98 -13.79 -9.65
N ASP A 197 -4.13 -14.94 -9.00
CA ASP A 197 -3.58 -16.23 -9.42
C ASP A 197 -2.04 -16.21 -9.52
N LEU A 198 -1.41 -15.88 -8.41
CA LEU A 198 0.04 -15.84 -8.21
C LEU A 198 0.52 -17.07 -7.43
N GLU A 199 1.81 -17.38 -7.54
CA GLU A 199 2.44 -18.52 -6.86
C GLU A 199 2.40 -18.42 -5.33
N GLY A 200 2.26 -17.21 -4.79
CA GLY A 200 2.10 -17.00 -3.35
C GLY A 200 2.35 -15.56 -2.88
N PRO A 201 2.26 -15.32 -1.56
CA PRO A 201 2.38 -13.99 -0.98
C PRO A 201 3.76 -13.34 -1.21
N GLN A 202 4.82 -14.14 -1.36
CA GLN A 202 6.17 -13.64 -1.64
C GLN A 202 6.27 -13.02 -3.04
N GLN A 203 5.62 -13.65 -4.03
CA GLN A 203 5.56 -13.11 -5.39
C GLN A 203 4.72 -11.82 -5.41
N ALA A 204 3.57 -11.80 -4.73
CA ALA A 204 2.77 -10.58 -4.58
C ALA A 204 3.57 -9.45 -3.93
N ASN A 205 4.30 -9.73 -2.85
CA ASN A 205 5.13 -8.74 -2.16
C ASN A 205 6.24 -8.17 -3.05
N ALA A 206 6.91 -9.03 -3.82
CA ALA A 206 7.97 -8.62 -4.75
C ALA A 206 7.42 -7.70 -5.85
N LEU A 207 6.25 -8.02 -6.40
CA LEU A 207 5.59 -7.23 -7.44
C LEU A 207 5.05 -5.90 -6.90
N LEU A 208 4.65 -5.82 -5.63
CA LEU A 208 4.19 -4.56 -5.01
C LEU A 208 5.33 -3.68 -4.49
N ARG A 209 6.57 -4.18 -4.41
CA ARG A 209 7.73 -3.43 -3.90
C ARG A 209 7.98 -2.09 -4.64
N PRO A 210 7.86 -2.00 -5.97
CA PRO A 210 8.04 -0.72 -6.67
C PRO A 210 6.95 0.31 -6.36
N LEU A 211 5.82 -0.12 -5.81
CA LEU A 211 4.65 0.71 -5.52
C LEU A 211 4.54 1.10 -4.04
N ARG A 212 5.60 0.92 -3.24
CA ARG A 212 5.58 1.22 -1.78
C ARG A 212 5.43 2.69 -1.43
N SER A 213 5.61 3.59 -2.39
CA SER A 213 5.29 5.02 -2.24
C SER A 213 3.79 5.32 -2.26
N ILE A 214 2.96 4.38 -2.74
CA ILE A 214 1.50 4.51 -2.80
C ILE A 214 0.78 3.40 -2.01
N LEU A 215 1.47 2.30 -1.69
CA LEU A 215 0.96 1.15 -0.97
C LEU A 215 1.72 0.90 0.32
N GLU A 216 0.98 0.70 1.40
CA GLU A 216 1.48 0.14 2.64
C GLU A 216 1.31 -1.38 2.63
N VAL A 217 2.26 -2.11 3.21
CA VAL A 217 2.03 -3.50 3.61
C VAL A 217 2.44 -3.64 5.06
N ASN A 218 1.44 -3.92 5.90
CA ASN A 218 1.62 -4.11 7.33
C ASN A 218 2.56 -5.30 7.62
N GLU A 219 3.57 -5.10 8.46
CA GLU A 219 4.60 -6.12 8.74
C GLU A 219 4.07 -7.31 9.56
N PHE A 220 3.04 -7.11 10.40
CA PHE A 220 2.51 -8.15 11.28
C PHE A 220 1.50 -9.07 10.57
N TYR A 221 0.57 -8.48 9.83
CA TYR A 221 -0.56 -9.20 9.22
C TYR A 221 -0.41 -9.33 7.69
N GLY A 222 0.57 -8.67 7.08
CA GLY A 222 0.75 -8.66 5.63
C GLY A 222 -0.42 -8.00 4.88
N ILE A 223 -1.22 -7.17 5.55
CA ILE A 223 -2.35 -6.46 4.95
C ILE A 223 -1.82 -5.33 4.08
N VAL A 224 -2.31 -5.27 2.84
CA VAL A 224 -1.99 -4.24 1.87
C VAL A 224 -3.06 -3.17 1.88
N ALA A 225 -2.65 -1.91 2.00
CA ALA A 225 -3.53 -0.75 1.98
C ALA A 225 -2.95 0.35 1.08
N ILE A 226 -3.82 1.22 0.58
CA ILE A 226 -3.41 2.42 -0.16
C ILE A 226 -3.10 3.52 0.85
N LEU A 227 -1.93 4.13 0.76
CA LEU A 227 -1.45 5.14 1.70
C LEU A 227 -2.28 6.42 1.67
N HIS A 228 -2.94 6.70 0.53
CA HIS A 228 -3.58 7.98 0.29
C HIS A 228 -4.97 7.85 -0.32
N ALA A 229 -5.98 8.46 0.32
CA ALA A 229 -7.37 8.39 -0.11
C ALA A 229 -7.65 9.06 -1.47
N SER A 230 -6.74 9.91 -1.97
CA SER A 230 -6.85 10.49 -3.32
C SER A 230 -6.33 9.58 -4.43
N PHE A 231 -5.46 8.60 -4.12
CA PHE A 231 -4.92 7.70 -5.13
C PHE A 231 -6.03 6.89 -5.83
N PRO A 232 -7.02 6.29 -5.13
CA PRO A 232 -8.16 5.66 -5.79
C PRO A 232 -8.93 6.64 -6.69
N LYS A 233 -9.14 7.88 -6.24
CA LYS A 233 -9.83 8.93 -7.04
C LYS A 233 -9.06 9.29 -8.31
N PHE A 234 -7.73 9.25 -8.25
CA PHE A 234 -6.86 9.42 -9.40
C PHE A 234 -6.94 8.22 -10.35
N ILE A 235 -6.61 7.02 -9.88
CA ILE A 235 -6.44 5.84 -10.75
C ILE A 235 -7.77 5.36 -11.37
N LEU A 236 -8.90 5.59 -10.71
CA LEU A 236 -10.24 5.27 -11.22
C LEU A 236 -10.81 6.36 -12.16
N SER A 237 -10.10 7.47 -12.37
CA SER A 237 -10.53 8.53 -13.28
C SER A 237 -9.85 8.41 -14.64
N PRO A 238 -10.60 8.21 -15.74
CA PRO A 238 -10.01 8.04 -17.07
C PRO A 238 -9.30 9.29 -17.58
N ASN A 239 -9.80 10.48 -17.18
CA ASN A 239 -9.25 11.76 -17.60
C ASN A 239 -7.98 12.15 -16.82
N ARG A 240 -7.77 11.57 -15.62
CA ARG A 240 -6.61 11.87 -14.76
C ARG A 240 -5.49 10.86 -14.95
N ALA A 241 -5.79 9.57 -14.78
CA ALA A 241 -4.79 8.52 -14.84
C ALA A 241 -4.37 8.13 -16.26
N LEU A 242 -5.16 8.49 -17.27
CA LEU A 242 -4.88 8.25 -18.69
C LEU A 242 -4.48 6.77 -18.94
N ALA A 243 -3.23 6.52 -19.34
CA ALA A 243 -2.69 5.18 -19.60
C ALA A 243 -2.65 4.27 -18.36
N PHE A 244 -2.77 4.85 -17.16
CA PHE A 244 -2.82 4.11 -15.90
C PHE A 244 -4.24 3.94 -15.36
N HIS A 245 -5.27 4.31 -16.11
CA HIS A 245 -6.65 4.22 -15.65
C HIS A 245 -7.07 2.76 -15.36
N CYS A 246 -7.59 2.54 -14.16
CA CYS A 246 -8.22 1.29 -13.75
C CYS A 246 -9.73 1.38 -14.02
N ASN A 247 -10.24 0.61 -14.99
CA ASN A 247 -11.68 0.51 -15.20
C ASN A 247 -12.32 -0.30 -14.06
N GLN A 248 -13.08 0.39 -13.21
CA GLN A 248 -13.69 -0.21 -12.02
C GLN A 248 -14.66 -1.35 -12.35
N ALA A 249 -15.49 -1.21 -13.38
CA ALA A 249 -16.48 -2.23 -13.75
C ALA A 249 -15.80 -3.49 -14.30
N THR A 250 -14.81 -3.33 -15.16
CA THR A 250 -14.00 -4.44 -15.69
C THR A 250 -13.23 -5.15 -14.56
N GLN A 251 -12.69 -4.38 -13.61
CA GLN A 251 -11.94 -4.93 -12.49
C GLN A 251 -12.84 -5.68 -11.50
N HIS A 252 -14.02 -5.16 -11.18
CA HIS A 252 -14.99 -5.87 -10.35
C HIS A 252 -15.50 -7.15 -11.00
N ALA A 253 -15.72 -7.18 -12.33
CA ALA A 253 -16.05 -8.41 -13.03
C ALA A 253 -14.92 -9.44 -12.93
N THR A 254 -13.67 -9.01 -13.11
CA THR A 254 -12.48 -9.87 -12.96
C THR A 254 -12.34 -10.42 -11.53
N MET A 255 -12.62 -9.59 -10.52
CA MET A 255 -12.63 -10.03 -9.12
C MET A 255 -13.79 -10.98 -8.81
N ALA A 256 -14.96 -10.81 -9.44
CA ALA A 256 -16.06 -11.76 -9.32
C ALA A 256 -15.67 -13.14 -9.86
N ASP A 257 -15.08 -13.18 -11.06
CA ASP A 257 -14.60 -14.41 -11.69
C ASP A 257 -13.55 -15.10 -10.79
N ALA A 258 -12.63 -14.33 -10.21
CA ALA A 258 -11.66 -14.84 -9.24
C ALA A 258 -12.31 -15.38 -7.96
N CYS A 259 -13.32 -14.70 -7.42
CA CYS A 259 -14.05 -15.17 -6.25
C CYS A 259 -14.75 -16.51 -6.54
N LEU A 260 -15.44 -16.63 -7.68
CA LEU A 260 -16.08 -17.87 -8.10
C LEU A 260 -15.06 -18.99 -8.29
N ARG A 261 -13.91 -18.72 -8.92
CA ARG A 261 -12.82 -19.67 -9.05
C ARG A 261 -12.31 -20.16 -7.69
N ILE A 262 -12.08 -19.26 -6.74
CA ILE A 262 -11.62 -19.61 -5.38
C ILE A 262 -12.65 -20.51 -4.68
N ILE A 263 -13.94 -20.19 -4.80
CA ILE A 263 -15.02 -20.97 -4.21
C ILE A 263 -15.08 -22.37 -4.84
N ASN A 264 -15.04 -22.45 -6.17
CA ASN A 264 -15.14 -23.71 -6.91
C ASN A 264 -13.90 -24.60 -6.72
N ILE A 265 -12.70 -24.04 -6.55
CA ILE A 265 -11.51 -24.83 -6.18
C ILE A 265 -11.63 -25.33 -4.74
N SER A 266 -12.35 -24.59 -3.90
CA SER A 266 -12.61 -24.97 -2.51
C SER A 266 -13.79 -25.94 -2.37
N ASP A 267 -14.44 -26.36 -3.47
CA ASP A 267 -15.76 -26.99 -3.41
C ASP A 267 -15.78 -28.35 -2.68
N SER A 268 -16.81 -28.43 -1.83
CA SER A 268 -17.52 -29.62 -1.39
C SER A 268 -16.78 -30.61 -0.46
N LYS A 269 -16.70 -30.24 0.82
CA LYS A 269 -17.27 -31.15 1.82
C LYS A 269 -18.43 -30.43 2.46
N PHE A 270 -19.65 -30.89 2.17
CA PHE A 270 -20.77 -30.78 3.10
C PHE A 270 -20.16 -31.17 4.44
N ASN A 271 -19.94 -30.18 5.32
CA ASN A 271 -19.02 -30.24 6.47
C ASN A 271 -17.55 -29.78 6.24
N ILE A 272 -17.34 -28.49 5.95
CA ILE A 272 -16.01 -27.85 5.80
C ILE A 272 -15.11 -28.12 7.01
N CYS A 273 -15.67 -28.16 8.22
CA CYS A 273 -14.90 -28.44 9.43
C CYS A 273 -14.74 -29.94 9.74
N LEU A 274 -15.26 -30.90 8.96
CA LEU A 274 -15.26 -32.34 9.27
C LEU A 274 -15.99 -32.72 10.60
N LEU A 275 -17.02 -31.96 11.00
CA LEU A 275 -18.02 -32.23 12.05
C LEU A 275 -18.79 -33.54 11.85
N SER A 276 -18.88 -34.39 12.86
CA SER A 276 -19.47 -35.73 12.69
C SER A 276 -20.95 -35.75 12.27
N SER A 277 -21.70 -34.65 12.42
CA SER A 277 -23.04 -34.47 11.83
C SER A 277 -23.39 -32.99 11.60
N SER A 278 -24.29 -32.70 10.65
CA SER A 278 -24.84 -31.36 10.39
C SER A 278 -26.03 -30.98 11.28
N HIS A 279 -26.41 -31.84 12.23
CA HIS A 279 -27.68 -31.75 12.97
C HIS A 279 -27.53 -31.72 14.49
N LEU A 280 -26.30 -31.66 15.01
CA LEU A 280 -26.04 -31.60 16.44
C LEU A 280 -25.23 -30.34 16.77
N LEU A 281 -25.79 -29.51 17.64
CA LEU A 281 -25.14 -28.36 18.30
C LEU A 281 -24.13 -28.89 19.33
N ASP A 282 -23.18 -29.69 18.91
CA ASP A 282 -22.15 -30.21 19.82
C ASP A 282 -20.99 -29.21 19.87
N GLU A 283 -20.53 -28.91 21.08
CA GLU A 283 -19.31 -28.15 21.35
C GLU A 283 -18.11 -28.90 20.75
N VAL A 284 -17.76 -28.54 19.53
CA VAL A 284 -16.64 -29.16 18.81
C VAL A 284 -15.33 -28.61 19.37
N GLN A 285 -14.57 -29.48 20.05
CA GLN A 285 -13.21 -29.16 20.46
C GLN A 285 -12.37 -28.74 19.24
N ASP A 286 -11.55 -27.70 19.43
CA ASP A 286 -10.64 -27.13 18.43
C ASP A 286 -11.32 -26.58 17.15
N LEU A 287 -12.60 -26.22 17.21
CA LEU A 287 -13.34 -25.65 16.08
C LEU A 287 -12.63 -24.45 15.48
N ASP A 288 -12.13 -23.52 16.31
CA ASP A 288 -11.41 -22.33 15.83
C ASP A 288 -10.12 -22.68 15.06
N GLN A 289 -9.39 -23.72 15.51
CA GLN A 289 -8.16 -24.16 14.86
C GLN A 289 -8.47 -24.88 13.54
N ARG A 290 -9.53 -25.69 13.50
CA ARG A 290 -10.02 -26.36 12.29
C ARG A 290 -10.53 -25.36 11.25
N VAL A 291 -11.28 -24.35 11.70
CA VAL A 291 -11.73 -23.23 10.87
C VAL A 291 -10.53 -22.50 10.26
N LYS A 292 -9.50 -22.16 11.05
CA LYS A 292 -8.28 -21.51 10.54
C LYS A 292 -7.47 -22.38 9.56
N GLN A 293 -7.52 -23.70 9.70
CA GLN A 293 -6.82 -24.64 8.82
C GLN A 293 -7.54 -24.87 7.50
N VAL A 294 -8.88 -24.85 7.48
CA VAL A 294 -9.66 -25.16 6.29
C VAL A 294 -10.13 -23.91 5.55
N ILE A 295 -10.46 -22.83 6.27
CA ILE A 295 -11.02 -21.62 5.68
C ILE A 295 -9.91 -20.58 5.51
N SER A 296 -9.39 -20.50 4.28
CA SER A 296 -8.40 -19.48 3.94
C SER A 296 -9.01 -18.07 3.96
N PRO A 297 -8.24 -17.02 4.30
CA PRO A 297 -8.71 -15.63 4.19
C PRO A 297 -9.22 -15.26 2.80
N ALA A 298 -8.68 -15.90 1.75
CA ALA A 298 -9.13 -15.73 0.38
C ALA A 298 -10.54 -16.29 0.15
N LEU A 299 -10.84 -17.47 0.70
CA LEU A 299 -12.17 -18.06 0.64
C LEU A 299 -13.20 -17.21 1.41
N VAL A 300 -12.84 -16.69 2.58
CA VAL A 300 -13.70 -15.76 3.34
C VAL A 300 -14.05 -14.54 2.50
N TYR A 301 -13.04 -13.92 1.88
CA TYR A 301 -13.25 -12.77 1.01
C TYR A 301 -14.18 -13.13 -0.16
N ALA A 302 -13.87 -14.23 -0.86
CA ALA A 302 -14.62 -14.67 -2.02
C ALA A 302 -16.11 -14.92 -1.69
N CYS A 303 -16.39 -15.70 -0.65
CA CYS A 303 -17.75 -15.98 -0.20
C CYS A 303 -18.50 -14.71 0.20
N ARG A 304 -17.82 -13.77 0.87
CA ARG A 304 -18.45 -12.53 1.35
C ARG A 304 -18.76 -11.53 0.25
N TYR A 305 -17.89 -11.42 -0.76
CA TYR A 305 -17.92 -10.30 -1.70
C TYR A 305 -18.26 -10.66 -3.14
N ARG A 306 -18.33 -11.95 -3.53
CA ARG A 306 -18.64 -12.37 -4.92
C ARG A 306 -19.84 -11.64 -5.52
N SER A 307 -20.98 -11.63 -4.81
CA SER A 307 -22.23 -11.05 -5.32
C SER A 307 -22.17 -9.53 -5.40
N THR A 308 -21.35 -8.88 -4.56
CA THR A 308 -21.10 -7.44 -4.68
C THR A 308 -20.19 -7.13 -5.86
N HIS A 309 -19.15 -7.92 -6.09
CA HIS A 309 -18.31 -7.78 -7.28
C HIS A 309 -19.09 -8.05 -8.58
N LEU A 310 -19.96 -9.07 -8.62
CA LEU A 310 -20.86 -9.31 -9.76
C LEU A 310 -21.78 -8.12 -10.03
N ARG A 311 -22.37 -7.55 -8.98
CA ARG A 311 -23.26 -6.38 -9.11
C ARG A 311 -22.55 -5.11 -9.58
N LEU A 312 -21.32 -4.89 -9.12
CA LEU A 312 -20.51 -3.72 -9.49
C LEU A 312 -19.75 -3.92 -10.81
N GLY A 313 -19.65 -5.16 -11.26
CA GLY A 313 -18.95 -5.53 -12.49
C GLY A 313 -19.78 -5.27 -13.74
N GLU A 314 -19.09 -5.15 -14.86
CA GLU A 314 -19.74 -5.25 -16.17
C GLU A 314 -20.26 -6.68 -16.39
N TYR A 315 -21.37 -6.80 -17.11
CA TYR A 315 -21.97 -8.10 -17.41
C TYR A 315 -21.07 -8.94 -18.33
N ARG A 316 -20.72 -10.16 -17.90
CA ARG A 316 -20.01 -11.17 -18.72
C ARG A 316 -20.87 -12.42 -18.85
N VAL A 317 -21.03 -12.92 -20.07
CA VAL A 317 -21.93 -14.05 -20.39
C VAL A 317 -21.59 -15.34 -19.60
N GLU A 318 -20.33 -15.49 -19.18
CA GLU A 318 -19.82 -16.64 -18.43
C GLU A 318 -20.26 -16.68 -16.95
N GLN A 319 -20.87 -15.61 -16.42
CA GLN A 319 -21.25 -15.48 -15.00
C GLN A 319 -22.65 -16.04 -14.65
N ILE A 320 -23.42 -16.51 -15.63
CA ILE A 320 -24.85 -16.85 -15.48
C ILE A 320 -25.09 -18.21 -14.77
N ASP A 321 -24.20 -19.18 -14.93
CA ASP A 321 -24.44 -20.56 -14.47
C ASP A 321 -24.07 -20.81 -12.99
N CYS A 322 -23.23 -19.95 -12.38
CA CYS A 322 -22.80 -20.16 -11.00
C CYS A 322 -23.79 -19.59 -9.96
N ASP A 323 -24.42 -18.45 -10.23
CA ASP A 323 -25.34 -17.80 -9.27
C ASP A 323 -26.70 -18.50 -9.16
N ARG A 324 -27.11 -19.28 -10.18
CA ARG A 324 -28.37 -20.07 -10.12
C ARG A 324 -28.26 -21.34 -9.28
N ASN A 325 -27.05 -21.85 -9.05
CA ASN A 325 -26.82 -23.09 -8.31
C ASN A 325 -26.45 -22.89 -6.83
N PHE A 326 -26.32 -21.64 -6.36
CA PHE A 326 -25.99 -21.33 -4.96
C PHE A 326 -27.11 -20.52 -4.29
N SER A 327 -27.98 -21.21 -3.53
CA SER A 327 -29.01 -20.56 -2.71
C SER A 327 -28.37 -19.87 -1.50
N PRO A 328 -28.74 -18.62 -1.18
CA PRO A 328 -28.32 -17.95 0.07
C PRO A 328 -28.72 -18.71 1.34
N ARG A 329 -29.64 -19.68 1.24
CA ARG A 329 -30.10 -20.50 2.37
C ARG A 329 -29.02 -21.42 2.93
N ASP A 330 -27.96 -21.73 2.16
CA ASP A 330 -26.95 -22.70 2.58
C ASP A 330 -25.82 -22.11 3.44
N CYS A 331 -25.83 -20.79 3.70
CA CYS A 331 -24.87 -20.13 4.60
C CYS A 331 -25.51 -19.38 5.77
N TYR A 332 -26.83 -19.17 5.79
CA TYR A 332 -27.47 -18.24 6.73
C TYR A 332 -28.08 -18.86 8.00
N TYR A 333 -28.11 -20.18 8.16
CA TYR A 333 -28.73 -20.82 9.33
C TYR A 333 -27.78 -21.18 10.48
N GLY A 334 -26.52 -20.70 10.48
CA GLY A 334 -25.55 -20.99 11.55
C GLY A 334 -25.19 -19.82 12.47
N TRP A 335 -25.64 -18.60 12.18
CA TRP A 335 -25.17 -17.40 12.90
C TRP A 335 -26.31 -16.41 13.15
N ARG A 336 -27.28 -16.81 13.98
CA ARG A 336 -28.01 -15.93 14.93
C ARG A 336 -29.05 -16.76 15.71
N SER A 337 -28.74 -16.96 16.99
CA SER A 337 -29.58 -17.45 18.10
C SER A 337 -29.81 -18.95 18.16
#